data_AF-A0A7C5ZIB6-F1
#
_entry.id   AF-A0A7C5ZIB6-F1
#
_cell.length_a   1.000
_cell.length_b   1.000
_cell.length_c   1.000
_cell.angle_alpha   90.00
_cell.angle_beta   90.00
_cell.angle_gamma   90.00
#
_symmetry.space_group_name_H-M   'P 1'
#
loop_
_entity.id
_entity.type
_entity.pdbx_description
1 polymer ?
#
loop_
_entity_poly.entity_id
_entity_poly.type
_entity_poly.pdbx_seq_one_letter_code
_entity_poly.pdbx_strand_id
1 'polypeptide(L)'
;MPGTRCPAARSSQPSHAMRCPICKKPVADEGPDKPKTYPFCSDRCQVIDLGRWLSGQYQIPVCDPDESPPLPDEPPAQRQPPDNTRDE
;
A
#
# COMPACT_ATOMS: atom_id res chain seq x y z
N MET A 1 45.77 4.01 -24.12
CA MET A 1 45.63 2.59 -23.71
C MET A 1 45.05 2.56 -22.29
N PRO A 2 44.21 1.57 -21.96
CA PRO A 2 42.78 1.76 -21.70
C PRO A 2 42.46 2.07 -20.22
N GLY A 3 41.53 3.01 -20.02
CA GLY A 3 40.95 3.29 -18.72
C GLY A 3 40.12 2.09 -18.24
N THR A 4 40.54 1.50 -17.14
CA THR A 4 39.80 0.44 -16.47
C THR A 4 38.55 1.05 -15.83
N ARG A 5 37.40 0.89 -16.48
CA ARG A 5 36.10 1.19 -15.86
C ARG A 5 35.77 0.08 -14.86
N CYS A 6 35.60 0.44 -13.59
CA CYS A 6 35.03 -0.45 -12.59
C CYS A 6 33.60 -0.86 -13.00
N PRO A 7 33.24 -2.15 -12.94
CA PRO A 7 31.86 -2.56 -13.17
C PRO A 7 30.98 -2.09 -12.00
N ALA A 8 29.89 -1.39 -12.31
CA ALA A 8 28.87 -1.06 -11.32
C ALA A 8 28.19 -2.36 -10.84
N ALA A 9 28.23 -2.59 -9.54
CA ALA A 9 27.50 -3.70 -8.91
C ALA A 9 26.00 -3.55 -9.24
N ARG A 10 25.44 -4.53 -9.94
CA ARG A 10 24.00 -4.61 -10.17
C ARG A 10 23.35 -4.90 -8.82
N SER A 11 22.71 -3.89 -8.24
CA SER A 11 21.92 -4.04 -7.03
C SER A 11 20.75 -4.99 -7.31
N SER A 12 20.91 -6.27 -6.98
CA SER A 12 19.82 -7.23 -6.91
C SER A 12 18.92 -6.81 -5.75
N GLN A 13 17.96 -5.93 -6.01
CA GLN A 13 16.94 -5.58 -5.03
C GLN A 13 16.17 -6.87 -4.67
N PRO A 14 15.97 -7.17 -3.37
CA PRO A 14 15.17 -8.31 -2.98
C PRO A 14 13.73 -8.08 -3.46
N SER A 15 13.21 -9.03 -4.23
CA SER A 15 11.78 -9.13 -4.50
C SER A 15 11.07 -9.17 -3.14
N HIS A 16 10.27 -8.15 -2.85
CA HIS A 16 9.51 -8.06 -1.61
C HIS A 16 8.43 -9.15 -1.62
N ALA A 17 8.79 -10.36 -1.19
CA ALA A 17 7.83 -11.43 -1.04
C ALA A 17 6.77 -11.02 -0.01
N MET A 18 5.54 -10.85 -0.48
CA MET A 18 4.40 -10.48 0.36
C MET A 18 4.15 -11.55 1.44
N ARG A 19 3.74 -11.11 2.63
CA ARG A 19 3.45 -12.00 3.77
C ARG A 19 2.03 -11.80 4.24
N CYS A 20 1.35 -12.89 4.60
CA CYS A 20 0.00 -12.84 5.15
C CYS A 20 -0.01 -12.00 6.43
N PRO A 21 -0.87 -10.97 6.55
CA PRO A 21 -0.87 -10.08 7.72
C PRO A 21 -1.29 -10.80 9.02
N ILE A 22 -2.05 -11.90 8.92
CA ILE A 22 -2.59 -12.67 10.04
C ILE A 22 -1.59 -13.68 10.61
N CYS A 23 -0.92 -14.46 9.74
CA CYS A 23 -0.05 -15.57 10.17
C CYS A 23 1.40 -15.48 9.69
N LYS A 24 1.74 -14.43 8.93
CA LYS A 24 3.09 -14.11 8.41
C LYS A 24 3.71 -15.13 7.43
N LYS A 25 2.94 -16.13 7.00
CA LYS A 25 3.34 -17.05 5.92
C LYS A 25 3.55 -16.29 4.60
N PRO A 26 4.51 -16.70 3.76
CA PRO A 26 4.71 -16.11 2.43
C PRO A 26 3.46 -16.30 1.57
N VAL A 27 3.15 -15.29 0.75
CA VAL A 27 2.02 -15.27 -0.17
C VAL A 27 2.54 -14.85 -1.53
N ALA A 28 2.25 -15.65 -2.56
CA ALA A 28 2.50 -15.26 -3.94
C ALA A 28 1.63 -14.05 -4.30
N ASP A 29 2.26 -13.00 -4.80
CA ASP A 29 1.65 -11.75 -5.25
C ASP A 29 1.17 -11.80 -6.70
N GLU A 30 1.72 -12.72 -7.48
CA GLU A 30 1.43 -12.91 -8.90
C GLU A 30 1.47 -14.39 -9.32
N GLY A 31 1.01 -14.66 -10.55
CA GLY A 31 1.04 -15.99 -11.14
C GLY A 31 -0.06 -16.96 -10.69
N PRO A 32 0.03 -18.25 -11.09
CA PRO A 32 -0.98 -19.27 -10.82
C PRO A 32 -1.08 -19.64 -9.34
N ASP A 33 0.00 -19.43 -8.58
CA ASP A 33 0.08 -19.74 -7.14
C ASP A 33 -0.54 -18.62 -6.27
N LYS A 34 -0.96 -17.50 -6.87
CA LYS A 34 -1.63 -16.42 -6.17
C LYS A 34 -2.98 -16.89 -5.61
N PRO A 35 -3.18 -16.85 -4.28
CA PRO A 35 -4.46 -17.25 -3.71
C PRO A 35 -5.56 -16.23 -4.05
N LYS A 36 -6.80 -16.71 -4.24
CA LYS A 36 -7.98 -15.83 -4.43
C LYS A 36 -8.20 -14.88 -3.25
N THR A 37 -7.75 -15.29 -2.07
CA THR A 37 -7.80 -14.52 -0.83
C THR A 37 -6.65 -13.56 -0.63
N TYR A 38 -5.79 -13.34 -1.64
CA TYR A 38 -4.72 -12.35 -1.56
C TYR A 38 -5.25 -11.03 -0.98
N PRO A 39 -4.62 -10.46 0.07
CA PRO A 39 -3.26 -10.69 0.57
C PRO A 39 -3.11 -11.80 1.64
N PHE A 40 -4.14 -12.59 1.90
CA PHE A 40 -4.11 -13.70 2.87
C PHE A 40 -3.71 -15.03 2.23
N CYS A 41 -3.07 -15.90 3.00
CA CYS A 41 -2.67 -17.22 2.53
C CYS A 41 -3.83 -18.23 2.40
N SER A 42 -5.01 -17.95 2.97
CA SER A 42 -6.19 -18.82 2.93
C SER A 42 -7.46 -18.13 3.44
N ASP A 43 -8.62 -18.71 3.13
CA ASP A 43 -9.95 -18.28 3.60
C ASP A 43 -10.01 -18.13 5.12
N ARG A 44 -9.40 -19.07 5.86
CA ARG A 44 -9.32 -19.00 7.33
C ARG A 44 -8.69 -17.70 7.82
N CYS A 45 -7.61 -17.25 7.18
CA CYS A 45 -6.96 -16.00 7.58
C CYS A 45 -7.81 -14.77 7.20
N GLN A 46 -8.49 -14.80 6.06
CA GLN A 46 -9.42 -13.73 5.67
C GLN A 46 -10.56 -13.57 6.68
N VAL A 47 -11.18 -14.67 7.12
CA VAL A 47 -12.27 -14.65 8.10
C VAL A 47 -11.79 -14.18 9.47
N ILE A 48 -10.58 -14.58 9.90
CA ILE A 48 -10.00 -14.08 11.15
C ILE A 48 -9.78 -12.57 11.08
N ASP A 49 -9.26 -12.07 9.96
CA ASP A 49 -9.09 -10.63 9.77
C ASP A 49 -10.43 -9.90 9.89
N LEU A 50 -11.45 -10.37 9.17
CA LEU A 50 -12.81 -9.84 9.26
C LEU A 50 -13.34 -9.85 10.69
N GLY A 51 -13.08 -10.91 11.46
CA GLY A 51 -13.43 -10.97 12.88
C GLY A 51 -12.74 -9.89 13.72
N ARG A 52 -11.46 -9.58 13.45
CA ARG A 52 -10.73 -8.50 14.14
C ARG A 52 -11.30 -7.13 13.79
N TRP A 53 -11.69 -6.91 12.53
CA TRP A 53 -12.39 -5.70 12.09
C TRP A 53 -13.71 -5.52 12.83
N LEU A 54 -14.58 -6.52 12.79
CA LEU A 54 -15.90 -6.47 13.43
C LEU A 54 -15.80 -6.34 14.96
N SER A 55 -14.72 -6.82 15.55
CA SER A 55 -14.47 -6.70 17.00
C SER A 55 -13.83 -5.36 17.40
N GLY A 56 -13.54 -4.48 16.44
CA GLY A 56 -12.90 -3.18 16.71
C GLY A 56 -11.45 -3.27 17.18
N GLN A 57 -10.73 -4.35 16.86
CA GLN A 57 -9.32 -4.49 17.25
C GLN A 57 -8.36 -3.60 16.46
N TYR A 58 -8.79 -3.11 15.30
CA TYR A 58 -8.04 -2.14 14.51
C TYR A 58 -8.37 -0.74 15.02
N GLN A 59 -7.56 -0.23 15.92
CA GLN A 59 -7.70 1.12 16.50
C GLN A 59 -6.51 1.99 16.09
N ILE A 60 -6.80 3.24 15.74
CA ILE A 60 -5.78 4.26 15.48
C ILE A 60 -5.60 5.02 16.80
N PRO A 61 -4.40 5.03 17.40
CA PRO A 61 -4.16 5.82 18.61
C PRO A 61 -4.34 7.30 18.29
N VAL A 62 -5.05 8.02 19.16
CA VAL A 62 -5.14 9.47 19.12
C VAL A 62 -4.05 10.01 20.04
N CYS A 63 -3.08 10.75 19.49
CA CYS A 63 -2.26 11.65 20.29
C CYS A 63 -3.07 12.94 20.53
N ASP A 64 -2.93 13.55 21.71
CA ASP A 64 -3.65 14.76 22.07
C ASP A 64 -3.60 15.82 20.95
N PRO A 65 -4.72 16.50 20.64
CA PRO A 65 -4.82 17.41 19.49
C PRO A 65 -3.81 18.56 19.55
N ASP A 66 -3.32 18.93 20.74
CA ASP A 66 -2.29 19.94 20.96
C ASP A 66 -0.89 19.54 20.44
N GLU A 67 -0.64 18.26 20.11
CA GLU A 67 0.64 17.78 19.56
C GLU A 67 0.53 17.33 18.09
N SER A 68 -0.59 17.65 17.42
CA SER A 68 -0.71 17.40 15.98
C SER A 68 -0.05 18.55 15.19
N PRO A 69 0.89 18.28 14.27
CA PRO A 69 1.44 19.33 13.42
C PRO A 69 0.30 19.97 12.62
N PRO A 70 0.32 21.30 12.42
CA PRO A 70 -0.74 21.99 11.69
C PRO A 70 -0.94 21.30 10.34
N LEU A 71 -2.18 20.92 10.06
CA LEU A 71 -2.54 20.36 8.76
C LEU A 71 -2.11 21.38 7.69
N PRO A 72 -1.37 20.97 6.64
CA PRO A 72 -1.05 21.88 5.56
C PRO A 72 -2.37 22.39 4.96
N ASP A 73 -2.48 23.71 4.78
CA ASP A 73 -3.63 24.34 4.15
C ASP A 73 -4.05 23.55 2.91
N GLU A 74 -5.30 23.06 2.88
CA GLU A 74 -5.87 22.45 1.69
C GLU A 74 -5.68 23.43 0.52
N PRO A 75 -5.00 23.05 -0.57
CA PRO A 75 -4.93 23.91 -1.74
C PRO A 75 -6.38 24.16 -2.19
N PRO A 76 -6.74 25.40 -2.54
CA PRO A 76 -8.12 25.74 -2.85
C PRO A 76 -8.60 24.81 -3.94
N ALA A 77 -9.72 24.11 -3.68
CA ALA A 77 -10.41 23.28 -4.64
C ALA A 77 -10.44 24.02 -5.98
N GLN A 78 -9.71 23.48 -6.95
CA GLN A 78 -9.67 24.03 -8.30
C GLN A 78 -11.10 23.91 -8.83
N ARG A 79 -11.84 25.03 -8.78
CA ARG A 79 -13.09 25.17 -9.53
C ARG A 79 -12.73 24.92 -10.98
N GLN A 80 -13.05 23.73 -11.49
CA GLN A 80 -13.01 23.50 -12.92
C GLN A 80 -13.90 24.58 -13.55
N PRO A 81 -13.39 25.38 -14.50
CA PRO A 81 -14.26 26.25 -15.27
C PRO A 81 -15.30 25.36 -15.97
N PRO A 82 -16.56 25.81 -16.09
CA PRO A 82 -17.58 25.01 -16.75
C PRO A 82 -17.10 24.67 -18.16
N ASP A 83 -17.05 23.37 -18.45
CA ASP A 83 -16.86 22.83 -19.78
C ASP A 83 -18.03 23.31 -20.64
N ASN A 84 -17.77 24.32 -21.47
CA ASN A 84 -18.70 24.75 -22.50
C ASN A 84 -18.21 24.27 -23.86
N THR A 85 -17.98 22.96 -24.00
CA THR A 85 -18.00 22.38 -25.34
C THR A 85 -19.46 22.20 -25.80
N ARG A 86 -19.73 22.72 -27.01
CA ARG A 86 -20.79 22.34 -27.96
C ARG A 86 -22.12 23.09 -27.91
N ASP A 87 -22.24 24.12 -28.78
CA ASP A 87 -22.98 24.07 -30.06
C ASP A 87 -22.71 25.38 -30.85
N GLU A 88 -21.93 25.33 -31.95
CA GLU A 88 -22.21 25.95 -33.27
C GLU A 88 -21.13 25.56 -34.30
#